data_AF-A0A1W6WDY7-F1
#
_entry.id   AF-A0A1W6WDY7-F1
#
_cell.length_a   1.000
_cell.length_b   1.000
_cell.length_c   1.000
_cell.angle_alpha   90.00
_cell.angle_beta   90.00
_cell.angle_gamma   90.00
#
_symmetry.space_group_name_H-M   'P 1'
#
loop_
_entity.id
_entity.type
_entity.pdbx_description
1 polymer ?
#
loop_
_entity_poly.entity_id
_entity_poly.type
_entity_poly.pdbx_seq_one_letter_code
_entity_poly.pdbx_strand_id
1 'polypeptide(L)'
;MAVKKTVCAVLLLSFLFSVLFAVPVSAEETAAVLFIPVESTFTGMRPGKVPAFRYTISEGCSSTPLPPTSQLTIQGGGRASFGPIFYQHTGSYVYQIQQEQGTLTHCQYDDSVYTVTVQVTRTDSGRLSAAFHAKRNGKQTETVSFVDSLTEPVEFAASRIPLTVSTSAVSRPAASGGSVSAKPCIPVAGASAAGLVVLRAVRKKTR
;
A
#
# COMPACT_ATOMS: atom_id res chain seq x y z
N MET A 1 -59.78 -44.07 -46.69
CA MET A 1 -58.31 -43.90 -46.56
C MET A 1 -57.91 -42.74 -45.61
N ALA A 2 -58.60 -42.52 -44.48
CA ALA A 2 -58.33 -41.34 -43.63
C ALA A 2 -57.14 -41.52 -42.67
N VAL A 3 -57.12 -42.61 -41.90
CA VAL A 3 -56.20 -42.88 -40.77
C VAL A 3 -54.72 -42.68 -41.13
N LYS A 4 -54.30 -43.08 -42.34
CA LYS A 4 -52.90 -43.05 -42.78
C LYS A 4 -52.31 -41.63 -42.91
N LYS A 5 -53.14 -40.59 -43.03
CA LYS A 5 -52.69 -39.19 -43.04
C LYS A 5 -52.45 -38.65 -41.62
N THR A 6 -53.35 -38.96 -40.68
CA THR A 6 -53.28 -38.48 -39.29
C THR A 6 -52.05 -39.01 -38.56
N VAL A 7 -51.71 -40.29 -38.73
CA VAL A 7 -50.53 -40.91 -38.10
C VAL A 7 -49.23 -40.23 -38.56
N CYS A 8 -49.12 -39.87 -39.84
CA CYS A 8 -47.94 -39.20 -40.37
C CYS A 8 -47.80 -37.77 -39.82
N ALA A 9 -48.91 -37.03 -39.70
CA ALA A 9 -48.92 -35.69 -39.12
C ALA A 9 -48.54 -35.67 -37.63
N VAL A 10 -49.02 -36.64 -36.84
CA VAL A 10 -48.67 -36.77 -35.42
C VAL A 10 -47.20 -37.15 -35.23
N LEU A 11 -46.67 -38.08 -36.04
CA LEU A 11 -45.24 -38.43 -36.02
C LEU A 11 -44.36 -37.22 -36.36
N LEU A 12 -44.68 -36.48 -37.43
CA LEU A 12 -43.95 -35.27 -37.80
C LEU A 12 -44.00 -34.19 -36.71
N LEU A 13 -45.16 -33.98 -36.06
CA LEU A 13 -45.28 -33.02 -34.96
C LEU A 13 -44.46 -33.43 -33.73
N SER A 14 -44.43 -34.73 -33.40
CA SER A 14 -43.59 -35.24 -32.30
C SER A 14 -42.09 -35.07 -32.59
N PHE A 15 -41.66 -35.31 -33.83
CA PHE A 15 -40.27 -35.14 -34.25
C PHE A 15 -39.85 -33.65 -34.27
N LEU A 16 -40.77 -32.76 -34.67
CA LEU A 16 -40.55 -31.31 -34.64
C LEU A 16 -40.32 -30.80 -33.21
N PHE A 17 -41.06 -31.33 -32.23
CA PHE A 17 -40.86 -30.98 -30.82
C PHE A 17 -39.52 -31.50 -30.26
N SER A 18 -39.06 -32.68 -30.69
CA SER A 18 -37.73 -33.20 -30.33
C SER A 18 -36.58 -32.34 -30.84
N VAL A 19 -36.75 -31.64 -31.97
CA VAL A 19 -35.71 -30.76 -32.56
C VAL A 19 -35.79 -29.34 -31.98
N LEU A 20 -36.97 -28.80 -31.69
CA LEU A 20 -37.11 -27.45 -31.11
C LEU A 20 -36.62 -27.34 -29.65
N PHE A 21 -36.42 -28.44 -28.94
CA PHE A 21 -35.86 -28.44 -27.58
C PHE A 21 -34.33 -28.66 -27.52
N ALA A 22 -33.65 -28.61 -28.66
CA ALA A 22 -32.21 -28.36 -28.71
C ALA A 22 -31.90 -26.89 -28.37
N VAL A 23 -32.28 -26.46 -27.16
CA VAL A 23 -31.79 -25.21 -26.58
C VAL A 23 -30.27 -25.33 -26.55
N PRO A 24 -29.50 -24.43 -27.19
CA PRO A 24 -28.06 -24.46 -27.08
C PRO A 24 -27.73 -24.20 -25.62
N VAL A 25 -27.27 -25.23 -24.90
CA VAL A 25 -26.67 -25.04 -23.58
C VAL A 25 -25.33 -24.36 -23.82
N SER A 26 -25.41 -23.03 -23.95
CA SER A 26 -24.25 -22.17 -24.08
C SER A 26 -23.46 -22.38 -22.80
N ALA A 27 -22.33 -23.08 -22.91
CA ALA A 27 -21.41 -23.31 -21.81
C ALA A 27 -20.69 -22.00 -21.49
N GLU A 28 -21.43 -21.02 -20.97
CA GLU A 28 -20.89 -20.05 -20.03
C GLU A 28 -20.48 -20.84 -18.78
N GLU A 29 -19.30 -21.46 -18.86
CA GLU A 29 -18.60 -21.97 -17.69
C GLU A 29 -18.23 -20.74 -16.86
N THR A 30 -19.17 -20.28 -16.02
CA THR A 30 -19.04 -19.10 -15.16
C THR A 30 -17.97 -19.38 -14.11
N ALA A 31 -16.71 -19.30 -14.51
CA ALA A 31 -15.58 -19.37 -13.62
C ALA A 31 -15.73 -18.30 -12.54
N ALA A 32 -15.50 -18.66 -11.28
CA ALA A 32 -15.40 -17.65 -10.25
C ALA A 32 -14.16 -16.79 -10.54
N VAL A 33 -14.28 -15.47 -10.39
CA VAL A 33 -13.17 -14.53 -10.59
C VAL A 33 -12.85 -13.86 -9.26
N LEU A 34 -11.58 -13.91 -8.86
CA LEU A 34 -11.11 -13.30 -7.61
C LEU A 34 -9.93 -12.35 -7.84
N PHE A 35 -9.87 -11.32 -7.01
CA PHE A 35 -8.69 -10.49 -6.80
C PHE A 35 -8.28 -10.64 -5.34
N ILE A 36 -7.02 -10.95 -5.07
CA ILE A 36 -6.48 -11.09 -3.72
C ILE A 36 -5.79 -9.76 -3.36
N PRO A 37 -6.36 -8.94 -2.46
CA PRO A 37 -5.76 -7.66 -2.08
C PRO A 37 -4.53 -7.86 -1.19
N VAL A 38 -3.55 -7.00 -1.41
CA VAL A 38 -2.33 -6.85 -0.61
C VAL A 38 -2.25 -5.41 -0.15
N GLU A 39 -2.01 -5.23 1.14
CA GLU A 39 -1.75 -3.94 1.77
C GLU A 39 -0.26 -3.82 2.07
N SER A 40 0.29 -2.63 1.85
CA SER A 40 1.61 -2.23 2.32
C SER A 40 1.44 -1.03 3.26
N THR A 41 2.19 -1.04 4.35
CA THR A 41 2.35 0.12 5.23
C THR A 41 3.83 0.44 5.32
N PHE A 42 4.19 1.70 5.10
CA PHE A 42 5.58 2.16 5.17
C PHE A 42 5.69 3.29 6.19
N THR A 43 6.69 3.18 7.06
CA THR A 43 6.95 4.14 8.15
C THR A 43 8.38 4.68 8.09
N GLY A 44 8.58 5.90 8.60
CA GLY A 44 9.85 6.65 8.48
C GLY A 44 9.71 7.87 7.56
N MET A 45 10.70 8.77 7.57
CA MET A 45 10.65 10.07 6.89
C MET A 45 11.77 10.22 5.86
N ARG A 46 11.54 9.76 4.63
CA ARG A 46 12.51 9.89 3.53
C ARG A 46 12.24 11.12 2.66
N PRO A 47 13.12 12.14 2.60
CA PRO A 47 13.00 13.22 1.63
C PRO A 47 13.17 12.70 0.18
N GLY A 48 12.32 13.17 -0.74
CA GLY A 48 12.43 12.86 -2.16
C GLY A 48 11.62 11.62 -2.59
N LYS A 49 12.26 10.64 -3.21
CA LYS A 49 11.56 9.53 -3.89
C LYS A 49 11.06 8.46 -2.89
N VAL A 50 9.73 8.32 -2.84
CA VAL A 50 9.03 7.20 -2.20
C VAL A 50 9.58 5.85 -2.71
N PRO A 51 9.88 4.88 -1.83
CA PRO A 51 10.34 3.55 -2.24
C PRO A 51 9.23 2.74 -2.91
N ALA A 52 9.62 1.81 -3.77
CA ALA A 52 8.72 0.82 -4.36
C ALA A 52 8.94 -0.53 -3.67
N PHE A 53 7.88 -1.08 -3.06
CA PHE A 53 7.88 -2.41 -2.46
C PHE A 53 7.24 -3.40 -3.43
N ARG A 54 7.79 -4.61 -3.52
CA ARG A 54 7.36 -5.62 -4.49
C ARG A 54 6.95 -6.88 -3.76
N TYR A 55 5.89 -7.52 -4.26
CA TYR A 55 5.29 -8.69 -3.65
C TYR A 55 5.12 -9.76 -4.70
N THR A 56 5.31 -11.03 -4.32
CA THR A 56 5.10 -12.18 -5.20
C THR A 56 3.92 -13.02 -4.74
N ILE A 57 3.31 -13.73 -5.68
CA ILE A 57 2.34 -14.79 -5.43
C ILE A 57 2.79 -16.08 -6.13
N SER A 58 2.85 -17.17 -5.39
CA SER A 58 3.20 -18.50 -5.87
C SER A 58 2.12 -19.51 -5.49
N GLU A 59 2.11 -20.65 -6.18
CA GLU A 59 1.26 -21.78 -5.82
C GLU A 59 1.78 -22.48 -4.54
N GLY A 60 0.86 -22.83 -3.65
CA GLY A 60 1.12 -23.73 -2.52
C GLY A 60 0.84 -25.21 -2.84
N CYS A 61 0.10 -25.47 -3.93
CA CYS A 61 -0.21 -26.80 -4.46
C CYS A 61 -0.23 -26.74 -6.00
N SER A 62 0.33 -27.74 -6.68
CA SER A 62 0.58 -27.78 -8.15
C SER A 62 -0.65 -27.87 -9.07
N SER A 63 -1.82 -27.46 -8.58
CA SER A 63 -3.09 -27.36 -9.30
C SER A 63 -3.76 -26.00 -9.10
N THR A 64 -2.97 -25.00 -8.65
CA THR A 64 -3.46 -23.69 -8.25
C THR A 64 -3.35 -22.70 -9.42
N PRO A 65 -4.46 -22.11 -9.92
CA PRO A 65 -4.39 -21.16 -11.03
C PRO A 65 -3.72 -19.86 -10.57
N LEU A 66 -2.60 -19.48 -11.21
CA LEU A 66 -1.92 -18.22 -10.96
C LEU A 66 -2.60 -17.04 -11.71
N PRO A 67 -2.49 -15.80 -11.20
CA PRO A 67 -2.87 -14.61 -11.95
C PRO A 67 -1.94 -14.39 -13.18
N PRO A 68 -2.35 -13.57 -14.17
CA PRO A 68 -1.51 -13.20 -15.31
C PRO A 68 -0.14 -12.58 -14.95
N THR A 69 -0.02 -12.00 -13.76
CA THR A 69 1.22 -11.42 -13.24
C THR A 69 1.47 -11.88 -11.79
N SER A 70 2.45 -12.76 -11.59
CA SER A 70 2.86 -13.25 -10.25
C SER A 70 3.66 -12.23 -9.42
N GLN A 71 3.80 -10.99 -9.88
CA GLN A 71 4.45 -9.88 -9.17
C GLN A 71 3.51 -8.67 -9.09
N LEU A 72 3.54 -8.01 -7.94
CA LEU A 72 2.80 -6.79 -7.62
C LEU A 72 3.79 -5.71 -7.13
N THR A 73 3.46 -4.44 -7.24
CA THR A 73 4.32 -3.34 -6.75
C THR A 73 3.48 -2.20 -6.18
N ILE A 74 3.83 -1.74 -4.98
CA ILE A 74 3.18 -0.64 -4.26
C ILE A 74 4.23 0.45 -3.98
N GLN A 75 3.86 1.73 -4.06
CA GLN A 75 4.75 2.86 -3.80
C GLN A 75 4.52 3.37 -2.37
N GLY A 76 5.48 3.15 -1.47
CA GLY A 76 5.29 3.41 -0.04
C GLY A 76 4.16 2.57 0.54
N GLY A 77 3.38 3.14 1.45
CA GLY A 77 2.15 2.52 1.93
C GLY A 77 1.00 2.68 0.93
N GLY A 78 0.17 1.65 0.77
CA GLY A 78 -0.95 1.62 -0.16
C GLY A 78 -1.61 0.25 -0.26
N ARG A 79 -2.49 0.07 -1.25
CA ARG A 79 -3.16 -1.20 -1.54
C ARG A 79 -3.16 -1.48 -3.04
N ALA A 80 -2.97 -2.74 -3.41
CA ALA A 80 -3.16 -3.24 -4.78
C ALA A 80 -3.53 -4.74 -4.71
N SER A 81 -3.85 -5.40 -5.82
CA SER A 81 -4.34 -6.79 -5.79
C SER A 81 -3.67 -7.68 -6.84
N PHE A 82 -3.45 -8.94 -6.50
CA PHE A 82 -3.19 -9.99 -7.49
C PHE A 82 -4.50 -10.43 -8.15
N GLY A 83 -4.53 -10.46 -9.48
CA GLY A 83 -5.68 -10.93 -10.25
C GLY A 83 -5.79 -10.29 -11.63
N PRO A 84 -6.86 -10.59 -12.40
CA PRO A 84 -7.91 -11.55 -12.06
C PRO A 84 -7.37 -12.99 -12.01
N ILE A 85 -7.87 -13.79 -11.07
CA ILE A 85 -7.66 -15.24 -11.02
C ILE A 85 -9.00 -15.92 -11.34
N PHE A 86 -8.97 -16.90 -12.24
CA PHE A 86 -10.17 -17.62 -12.72
C PHE A 86 -10.20 -19.06 -12.19
N TYR A 87 -11.34 -19.47 -11.63
CA TYR A 87 -11.54 -20.82 -11.08
C TYR A 87 -12.73 -21.50 -11.78
N GLN A 88 -12.43 -22.51 -12.60
CA GLN A 88 -13.44 -23.27 -13.36
C GLN A 88 -14.13 -24.37 -12.55
N HIS A 89 -13.57 -24.76 -11.39
CA HIS A 89 -14.05 -25.89 -10.59
C HIS A 89 -14.17 -25.52 -9.12
N THR A 90 -15.01 -26.24 -8.38
CA THR A 90 -15.10 -26.14 -6.92
C THR A 90 -13.91 -26.83 -6.25
N GLY A 91 -13.31 -26.20 -5.24
CA GLY A 91 -12.14 -26.75 -4.57
C GLY A 91 -11.45 -25.77 -3.62
N SER A 92 -10.35 -26.23 -3.03
CA SER A 92 -9.48 -25.46 -2.14
C SER A 92 -8.16 -25.17 -2.84
N TYR A 93 -7.92 -23.90 -3.17
CA TYR A 93 -6.74 -23.42 -3.88
C TYR A 93 -5.84 -22.65 -2.91
N VAL A 94 -4.54 -22.95 -2.90
CA VAL A 94 -3.61 -22.45 -1.87
C VAL A 94 -2.48 -21.68 -2.53
N TYR A 95 -2.23 -20.47 -2.05
CA TYR A 95 -1.18 -19.57 -2.50
C TYR A 95 -0.24 -19.24 -1.34
N GLN A 96 1.01 -18.93 -1.67
CA GLN A 96 1.91 -18.18 -0.80
C GLN A 96 2.06 -16.76 -1.35
N ILE A 97 1.96 -15.76 -0.49
CA ILE A 97 2.25 -14.36 -0.80
C ILE A 97 3.34 -13.87 0.14
N GLN A 98 4.36 -13.24 -0.42
CA GLN A 98 5.52 -12.74 0.32
C GLN A 98 6.05 -11.45 -0.31
N GLN A 99 6.87 -10.72 0.44
CA GLN A 99 7.58 -9.53 -0.04
C GLN A 99 8.93 -9.92 -0.65
N GLU A 100 9.31 -9.26 -1.75
CA GLU A 100 10.67 -9.33 -2.30
C GLU A 100 11.58 -8.43 -1.45
N GLN A 101 12.66 -9.01 -0.91
CA GLN A 101 13.65 -8.26 -0.14
C GLN A 101 14.34 -7.21 -1.04
N GLY A 102 14.28 -5.94 -0.61
CA GLY A 102 14.84 -4.82 -1.37
C GLY A 102 16.23 -4.40 -0.92
N THR A 103 16.69 -3.26 -1.44
CA THR A 103 18.06 -2.75 -1.26
C THR A 103 18.14 -1.37 -0.61
N LEU A 104 17.05 -0.90 0.03
CA LEU A 104 17.05 0.39 0.73
C LEU A 104 17.79 0.28 2.08
N THR A 105 18.94 0.95 2.19
CA THR A 105 19.72 1.01 3.43
C THR A 105 18.87 1.48 4.62
N HIS A 106 19.02 0.80 5.76
CA HIS A 106 18.26 1.02 7.00
C HIS A 106 16.73 0.81 6.90
N CYS A 107 16.21 0.26 5.80
CA CYS A 107 14.85 -0.23 5.74
C CYS A 107 14.78 -1.66 6.30
N GLN A 108 14.00 -1.85 7.36
CA GLN A 108 13.52 -3.15 7.75
C GLN A 108 12.36 -3.51 6.82
N TYR A 109 12.54 -4.59 6.07
CA TYR A 109 11.53 -5.18 5.19
C TYR A 109 10.73 -6.23 5.96
N ASP A 110 9.43 -6.34 5.68
CA ASP A 110 8.61 -7.44 6.21
C ASP A 110 9.01 -8.76 5.51
N ASP A 111 9.33 -9.80 6.30
CA ASP A 111 9.82 -11.10 5.83
C ASP A 111 8.72 -12.18 5.81
N SER A 112 7.50 -11.85 6.23
CA SER A 112 6.49 -12.84 6.55
C SER A 112 5.82 -13.47 5.32
N VAL A 113 5.67 -14.79 5.34
CA VAL A 113 4.92 -15.53 4.32
C VAL A 113 3.46 -15.65 4.73
N TYR A 114 2.57 -15.19 3.86
CA TYR A 114 1.12 -15.34 3.99
C TYR A 114 0.64 -16.56 3.21
N THR A 115 0.06 -17.54 3.89
CA THR A 115 -0.70 -18.61 3.23
C THR A 115 -2.11 -18.12 2.97
N VAL A 116 -2.49 -17.94 1.70
CA VAL A 116 -3.85 -17.56 1.31
C VAL A 116 -4.56 -18.80 0.76
N THR A 117 -5.71 -19.14 1.33
CA THR A 117 -6.53 -20.27 0.89
C THR A 117 -7.85 -19.75 0.34
N VAL A 118 -8.07 -19.99 -0.95
CA VAL A 118 -9.32 -19.68 -1.67
C VAL A 118 -10.19 -20.93 -1.69
N GLN A 119 -11.40 -20.82 -1.15
CA GLN A 119 -12.45 -21.83 -1.29
C GLN A 119 -13.38 -21.42 -2.42
N VAL A 120 -13.58 -22.33 -3.37
CA VAL A 120 -14.50 -22.15 -4.50
C VAL A 120 -15.65 -23.12 -4.33
N THR A 121 -16.86 -22.57 -4.18
CA THR A 121 -18.10 -23.30 -3.94
C THR A 121 -19.09 -23.06 -5.07
N ARG A 122 -20.15 -23.87 -5.13
CA ARG A 122 -21.29 -23.65 -6.02
C ARG A 122 -22.42 -23.00 -5.22
N THR A 123 -23.02 -21.95 -5.77
CA THR A 123 -24.19 -21.26 -5.20
C THR A 123 -25.47 -22.07 -5.43
N ASP A 124 -26.55 -21.74 -4.71
CA ASP A 124 -27.89 -22.31 -4.93
C ASP A 124 -28.40 -22.08 -6.36
N SER A 125 -27.92 -21.00 -7.01
CA SER A 125 -28.17 -20.66 -8.42
C SER A 125 -27.25 -21.40 -9.42
N GLY A 126 -26.44 -22.36 -8.97
CA GLY A 126 -25.60 -23.21 -9.83
C GLY A 126 -24.31 -22.56 -10.36
N ARG A 127 -24.06 -21.27 -10.05
CA ARG A 127 -22.82 -20.55 -10.43
C ARG A 127 -21.69 -20.87 -9.45
N LEU A 128 -20.44 -20.58 -9.83
CA LEU A 128 -19.29 -20.67 -8.93
C LEU A 128 -19.12 -19.36 -8.15
N SER A 129 -18.66 -19.47 -6.91
CA SER A 129 -18.30 -18.35 -6.03
C SER A 129 -16.95 -18.64 -5.38
N ALA A 130 -16.09 -17.63 -5.23
CA ALA A 130 -14.77 -17.75 -4.62
C ALA A 130 -14.64 -16.79 -3.44
N ALA A 131 -14.21 -17.32 -2.28
CA ALA A 131 -13.90 -16.55 -1.09
C ALA A 131 -12.56 -17.01 -0.51
N PHE A 132 -11.77 -16.09 0.03
CA PHE A 132 -10.44 -16.40 0.58
C PHE A 132 -10.35 -16.15 2.08
N HIS A 133 -9.41 -16.84 2.72
CA HIS A 133 -8.91 -16.47 4.04
C HIS A 133 -7.38 -16.53 4.03
N ALA A 134 -6.73 -15.69 4.83
CA ALA A 134 -5.28 -15.63 4.93
C ALA A 134 -4.80 -16.14 6.30
N LYS A 135 -3.57 -16.65 6.34
CA LYS A 135 -2.85 -17.00 7.56
C LYS A 135 -1.42 -16.45 7.51
N ARG A 136 -0.99 -15.77 8.58
CA ARG A 136 0.41 -15.36 8.82
C ARG A 136 0.92 -16.17 10.00
N ASN A 137 2.01 -16.91 9.82
CA ASN A 137 2.61 -17.78 10.84
C ASN A 137 1.58 -18.71 11.53
N GLY A 138 0.72 -19.34 10.73
CA GLY A 138 -0.36 -20.22 11.18
C GLY A 138 -1.62 -19.53 11.72
N LYS A 139 -1.53 -18.29 12.21
CA LYS A 139 -2.67 -17.51 12.73
C LYS A 139 -3.50 -16.92 11.58
N GLN A 140 -4.82 -17.07 11.65
CA GLN A 140 -5.75 -16.48 10.68
C GLN A 140 -5.76 -14.94 10.75
N THR A 141 -5.92 -14.31 9.59
CA THR A 141 -5.98 -12.86 9.38
C THR A 141 -6.95 -12.54 8.24
N GLU A 142 -7.63 -11.40 8.33
CA GLU A 142 -8.61 -10.93 7.34
C GLU A 142 -7.92 -10.35 6.09
N THR A 143 -6.75 -9.74 6.28
CA THR A 143 -5.98 -9.08 5.21
C THR A 143 -4.57 -9.66 5.08
N VAL A 144 -4.00 -9.53 3.88
CA VAL A 144 -2.58 -9.69 3.61
C VAL A 144 -1.95 -8.30 3.71
N SER A 145 -1.13 -8.07 4.74
CA SER A 145 -0.66 -6.71 5.08
C SER A 145 0.78 -6.72 5.56
N PHE A 146 1.65 -6.01 4.83
CA PHE A 146 3.08 -5.94 5.09
C PHE A 146 3.47 -4.61 5.76
N VAL A 147 4.44 -4.66 6.67
CA VAL A 147 4.87 -3.50 7.48
C VAL A 147 6.36 -3.21 7.29
N ASP A 148 6.66 -2.28 6.39
CA ASP A 148 8.01 -1.78 6.12
C ASP A 148 8.34 -0.56 7.00
N SER A 149 9.59 -0.47 7.47
CA SER A 149 10.03 0.67 8.30
C SER A 149 11.45 1.13 7.99
N LEU A 150 11.62 2.42 7.71
CA LEU A 150 12.91 3.07 7.54
C LEU A 150 13.38 3.67 8.87
N THR A 151 14.47 3.12 9.41
CA THR A 151 15.13 3.67 10.60
C THR A 151 16.17 4.69 10.15
N GLU A 152 15.92 5.98 10.31
CA GLU A 152 16.92 7.00 10.03
C GLU A 152 18.18 6.79 10.91
N PRO A 153 19.40 6.90 10.36
CA PRO A 153 20.62 6.80 11.15
C PRO A 153 20.67 7.93 12.20
N VAL A 154 21.20 7.63 13.39
CA VAL A 154 21.16 8.51 14.58
C VAL A 154 22.23 9.62 14.50
N GLU A 155 22.37 10.26 13.34
CA GLU A 155 23.48 11.17 13.02
C GLU A 155 23.21 12.62 13.46
N PHE A 156 21.93 13.02 13.58
CA PHE A 156 21.54 14.36 14.07
C PHE A 156 21.52 14.51 15.59
N ALA A 157 21.66 13.42 16.36
CA ALA A 157 21.63 13.49 17.84
C ALA A 157 22.93 14.09 18.44
N ALA A 158 24.08 13.84 17.79
CA ALA A 158 25.39 14.22 18.30
C ALA A 158 25.83 15.64 17.89
N SER A 159 25.31 16.18 16.78
CA SER A 159 25.72 17.51 16.26
C SER A 159 25.01 18.69 16.95
N ARG A 160 24.93 18.64 18.28
CA ARG A 160 24.70 19.83 19.12
C ARG A 160 25.98 20.16 19.87
N ILE A 161 26.82 20.95 19.19
CA ILE A 161 27.91 21.71 19.83
C ILE A 161 27.28 22.46 21.02
N PRO A 162 27.82 22.34 22.25
CA PRO A 162 27.28 23.08 23.37
C PRO A 162 27.43 24.57 23.12
N LEU A 163 26.33 25.32 23.28
CA LEU A 163 26.38 26.79 23.32
C LEU A 163 27.09 27.20 24.61
N THR A 164 28.42 27.35 24.53
CA THR A 164 29.24 27.92 25.61
C THR A 164 28.67 29.29 25.96
N VAL A 165 28.11 29.43 27.16
CA VAL A 165 27.56 30.70 27.62
C VAL A 165 28.69 31.69 27.80
N SER A 166 28.76 32.70 26.93
CA SER A 166 29.71 33.82 27.05
C SER A 166 29.33 34.74 28.21
N THR A 167 29.57 34.28 29.45
CA THR A 167 29.63 35.15 30.62
C THR A 167 30.88 36.04 30.52
N SER A 168 30.73 37.22 29.91
CA SER A 168 31.78 38.22 29.78
C SER A 168 32.17 38.82 31.14
N ALA A 169 33.05 38.14 31.88
CA ALA A 169 33.65 38.66 33.10
C ALA A 169 34.73 39.70 32.78
N VAL A 170 34.39 40.99 32.92
CA VAL A 170 35.35 42.11 32.90
C VAL A 170 35.71 42.52 34.34
N SER A 171 36.93 42.98 34.55
CA SER A 171 37.63 42.91 35.85
C SER A 171 37.53 44.14 36.77
N ARG A 172 37.74 43.85 38.07
CA ARG A 172 38.00 44.72 39.25
C ARG A 172 39.14 45.77 39.06
N PRO A 173 39.38 46.75 39.98
CA PRO A 173 38.78 46.96 41.33
C PRO A 173 38.42 48.41 41.79
N ALA A 174 37.56 48.49 42.82
CA ALA A 174 37.56 49.36 44.03
C ALA A 174 37.83 50.89 44.00
N ALA A 175 36.83 51.65 44.50
CA ALA A 175 36.95 52.86 45.32
C ALA A 175 35.67 53.03 46.19
N SER A 176 35.62 53.95 47.16
CA SER A 176 34.66 53.91 48.29
C SER A 176 33.79 55.16 48.53
N GLY A 177 32.51 54.94 48.87
CA GLY A 177 31.70 55.82 49.74
C GLY A 177 30.70 56.76 49.05
N GLY A 178 29.51 56.93 49.67
CA GLY A 178 28.53 57.97 49.31
C GLY A 178 27.05 57.53 49.31
N SER A 179 26.21 58.26 50.06
CA SER A 179 24.73 58.32 49.93
C SER A 179 24.39 59.57 49.06
N VAL A 180 23.20 59.86 48.49
CA VAL A 180 21.81 59.65 48.94
C VAL A 180 20.82 59.60 47.74
N SER A 181 19.61 59.08 48.00
CA SER A 181 18.32 59.14 47.26
C SER A 181 18.08 60.22 46.18
N ALA A 182 17.47 59.82 45.05
CA ALA A 182 16.36 60.53 44.38
C ALA A 182 15.52 59.64 43.43
N LYS A 183 14.24 60.01 43.22
CA LYS A 183 13.28 59.59 42.16
C LYS A 183 12.59 60.87 41.63
N PRO A 184 11.88 60.92 40.48
CA PRO A 184 11.54 59.87 39.49
C PRO A 184 12.31 60.13 38.15
N CYS A 185 11.84 60.13 36.89
CA CYS A 185 10.52 59.98 36.24
C CYS A 185 10.60 59.52 34.75
N ILE A 186 9.43 59.46 34.08
CA ILE A 186 9.09 58.87 32.76
C ILE A 186 8.03 59.86 32.14
N PRO A 187 7.96 60.22 30.82
CA PRO A 187 7.37 59.30 29.81
C PRO A 187 7.57 59.47 28.27
N VAL A 188 7.30 58.35 27.56
CA VAL A 188 6.47 58.18 26.32
C VAL A 188 7.00 58.48 24.89
N ALA A 189 6.96 57.39 24.09
CA ALA A 189 6.64 57.20 22.65
C ALA A 189 7.34 57.98 21.50
N GLY A 190 7.52 57.29 20.35
CA GLY A 190 7.94 57.91 19.08
C GLY A 190 8.22 56.93 17.92
N ALA A 191 7.15 56.54 17.19
CA ALA A 191 7.01 56.06 15.80
C ALA A 191 8.17 55.43 14.95
N SER A 192 7.75 54.60 13.98
CA SER A 192 8.55 53.97 12.92
C SER A 192 9.03 54.94 11.81
N ALA A 193 10.14 54.61 11.14
CA ALA A 193 10.53 55.13 9.83
C ALA A 193 11.34 54.07 9.04
N ALA A 194 11.38 54.18 7.70
CA ALA A 194 11.96 53.16 6.80
C ALA A 194 12.99 53.74 5.80
N GLY A 195 13.90 52.87 5.32
CA GLY A 195 14.95 53.17 4.33
C GLY A 195 16.26 52.42 4.65
N LEU A 196 17.17 52.14 3.70
CA LEU A 196 17.12 52.30 2.24
C LEU A 196 18.04 51.27 1.55
N VAL A 197 17.76 51.00 0.28
CA VAL A 197 18.50 50.14 -0.68
C VAL A 197 20.02 50.41 -0.76
N VAL A 198 20.84 49.34 -0.82
CA VAL A 198 21.97 49.22 -1.77
C VAL A 198 22.14 47.75 -2.22
N LEU A 199 22.18 47.52 -3.54
CA LEU A 199 22.64 46.27 -4.17
C LEU A 199 24.17 46.26 -4.33
N ARG A 200 24.81 45.09 -4.17
CA ARG A 200 26.06 44.79 -4.90
C ARG A 200 26.30 43.30 -5.06
N ALA A 201 26.29 42.83 -6.30
CA ALA A 201 26.69 41.48 -6.67
C ALA A 201 28.20 41.43 -6.97
N VAL A 202 28.87 40.32 -6.67
CA VAL A 202 30.23 40.04 -7.11
C VAL A 202 30.28 38.67 -7.79
N ARG A 203 30.57 38.66 -9.10
CA ARG A 203 30.96 37.48 -9.87
C ARG A 203 32.45 37.55 -10.20
N LYS A 204 33.17 36.45 -9.99
CA LYS A 204 34.28 35.88 -10.78
C LYS A 204 34.67 34.56 -10.08
N LYS A 205 34.80 33.40 -10.74
CA LYS A 205 35.72 33.03 -11.85
C LYS A 205 37.17 33.17 -11.36
N THR A 206 38.02 32.15 -11.36
CA THR A 206 38.32 31.14 -12.41
C THR A 206 38.63 29.78 -11.71
N ARG A 207 38.73 28.62 -12.36
CA ARG A 207 39.58 28.30 -13.53
C ARG A 207 38.87 27.41 -14.53
#